data_AF-A0A0S7EVB4-F1
#
_entry.id   AF-A0A0S7EVB4-F1
#
_cell.length_a   1.000
_cell.length_b   1.000
_cell.length_c   1.000
_cell.angle_alpha   90.00
_cell.angle_beta   90.00
_cell.angle_gamma   90.00
#
_symmetry.space_group_name_H-M   'P 1'
#
loop_
_entity.id
_entity.type
_entity.pdbx_description
1 polymer ?
#
loop_
_entity_poly.entity_id
_entity_poly.type
_entity_poly.pdbx_seq_one_letter_code
_entity_poly.pdbx_strand_id
1 'polypeptide(L)'
;PLAKNNTYFCLFAVTHRKLGLQLDVNTDHISVFHNGKHVRLQWSDTTSVKDDSLDIRLINSCSLTVSLRHTVKFRIIRHTKIWKKYHDQQNYLGFYTLDSHHLSSSVHGLLGQFYHGVEFEVTDLHPEVEGKSNA
;
A
#
# COMPACT_ATOMS: atom_id res chain seq x y z
N PRO A 1 22.75 17.78 1.24
CA PRO A 1 21.76 16.85 0.63
C PRO A 1 21.05 16.07 1.74
N LEU A 2 19.78 16.42 2.01
CA LEU A 2 18.99 15.75 3.05
C LEU A 2 18.85 14.28 2.68
N ALA A 3 19.25 13.38 3.59
CA ALA A 3 19.16 11.94 3.38
C ALA A 3 17.73 11.58 2.95
N LYS A 4 17.62 10.84 1.85
CA LYS A 4 16.33 10.42 1.30
C LYS A 4 15.79 9.33 2.23
N ASN A 5 15.04 9.72 3.26
CA ASN A 5 14.40 8.79 4.18
C ASN A 5 13.49 7.86 3.36
N ASN A 6 13.88 6.58 3.25
CA ASN A 6 13.07 5.60 2.55
C ASN A 6 11.94 5.17 3.49
N THR A 7 10.72 5.61 3.21
CA THR A 7 9.55 5.18 3.96
C THR A 7 8.98 3.90 3.35
N TYR A 8 8.82 2.87 4.17
CA TYR A 8 8.30 1.56 3.77
C TYR A 8 7.04 1.25 4.57
N PHE A 9 6.02 0.70 3.90
CA PHE A 9 4.77 0.30 4.56
C PHE A 9 4.73 -1.22 4.73
N CYS A 10 4.24 -1.68 5.87
CA CYS A 10 3.94 -3.10 6.10
C CYS A 10 2.44 -3.40 5.99
N LEU A 11 1.59 -2.37 6.15
CA LEU A 11 0.14 -2.47 6.17
C LEU A 11 -0.49 -1.25 5.49
N PHE A 12 -1.48 -1.50 4.65
CA PHE A 12 -2.42 -0.50 4.14
C PHE A 12 -3.84 -0.90 4.52
N ALA A 13 -4.57 0.01 5.17
CA ALA A 13 -5.99 -0.14 5.46
C ALA A 13 -6.78 0.89 4.65
N VAL A 14 -7.78 0.44 3.90
CA VAL A 14 -8.68 1.29 3.12
C VAL A 14 -10.11 0.99 3.55
N THR A 15 -10.79 2.00 4.09
CA THR A 15 -12.17 1.88 4.54
C THR A 15 -13.06 2.85 3.78
N HIS A 16 -14.16 2.34 3.23
CA HIS A 16 -15.18 3.17 2.59
C HIS A 16 -16.57 2.88 3.18
N ARG A 17 -16.94 3.67 4.20
CA ARG A 17 -18.14 3.45 5.02
C ARG A 17 -19.43 3.33 4.20
N LYS A 18 -19.65 4.22 3.23
CA LYS A 18 -20.87 4.21 2.39
C LYS A 18 -20.98 2.97 1.49
N LEU A 19 -19.86 2.31 1.19
CA LEU A 19 -19.84 1.08 0.37
C LEU A 19 -19.70 -0.17 1.26
N GLY A 20 -19.64 -0.02 2.59
CA GLY A 20 -19.38 -1.12 3.49
C GLY A 20 -18.07 -1.85 3.20
N LEU A 21 -17.07 -1.16 2.65
CA LEU A 21 -15.78 -1.73 2.28
C LEU A 21 -14.76 -1.54 3.41
N GLN A 22 -14.05 -2.62 3.75
CA GLN A 22 -12.79 -2.59 4.48
C GLN A 22 -11.80 -3.49 3.75
N LEU A 23 -10.65 -2.93 3.41
CA LEU A 23 -9.56 -3.61 2.74
C LEU A 23 -8.30 -3.45 3.58
N ASP A 24 -7.78 -4.56 4.10
CA ASP A 24 -6.53 -4.60 4.86
C ASP A 24 -5.49 -5.40 4.08
N VAL A 25 -4.40 -4.73 3.71
CA VAL A 25 -3.33 -5.29 2.88
C VAL A 25 -2.05 -5.26 3.67
N ASN A 26 -1.53 -6.42 4.05
CA ASN A 26 -0.21 -6.53 4.65
C ASN A 26 0.73 -7.32 3.72
N THR A 27 1.98 -7.47 4.13
CA THR A 27 2.98 -8.20 3.36
C THR A 27 2.68 -9.69 3.24
N ASP A 28 1.82 -10.25 4.08
CA ASP A 28 1.58 -11.70 4.13
C ASP A 28 0.30 -12.07 3.38
N HIS A 29 -0.76 -11.28 3.54
CA HIS A 29 -2.07 -11.54 2.95
C HIS A 29 -2.87 -10.25 2.71
N ILE A 30 -3.97 -10.42 1.98
CA ILE A 30 -4.97 -9.39 1.71
C ILE A 30 -6.30 -9.84 2.31
N SER A 31 -6.96 -8.98 3.06
CA SER A 31 -8.29 -9.21 3.62
C SER A 31 -9.27 -8.18 3.05
N VAL A 32 -10.39 -8.64 2.51
CA VAL A 32 -11.43 -7.82 1.90
C VAL A 32 -12.74 -8.12 2.59
N PHE A 33 -13.32 -7.13 3.23
CA PHE A 33 -14.71 -7.16 3.70
C PHE A 33 -15.56 -6.24 2.82
N HIS A 34 -16.57 -6.82 2.18
CA HIS A 34 -17.46 -6.10 1.28
C HIS A 34 -18.79 -6.84 1.12
N ASN A 35 -19.91 -6.10 1.09
CA ASN A 35 -21.27 -6.66 1.00
C ASN A 35 -21.56 -7.79 2.03
N GLY A 36 -21.05 -7.65 3.25
CA GLY A 36 -21.24 -8.63 4.33
C GLY A 36 -20.41 -9.92 4.18
N LYS A 37 -19.58 -10.02 3.14
CA LYS A 37 -18.67 -11.15 2.91
C LYS A 37 -17.25 -10.76 3.25
N HIS A 38 -16.53 -11.69 3.86
CA HIS A 38 -15.11 -11.56 4.14
C HIS A 38 -14.32 -12.55 3.29
N VAL A 39 -13.33 -12.06 2.55
CA VAL A 39 -12.46 -12.86 1.68
C VAL A 39 -11.02 -12.59 2.09
N ARG A 40 -10.25 -13.66 2.26
CA ARG A 40 -8.81 -13.59 2.49
C ARG A 40 -8.09 -14.15 1.26
N LEU A 41 -7.14 -13.39 0.73
CA LEU A 41 -6.33 -13.71 -0.44
C LEU A 41 -4.86 -13.78 -0.04
N GLN A 42 -4.11 -14.67 -0.68
CA GLN A 42 -2.66 -14.77 -0.59
C GLN A 42 -2.02 -14.00 -1.74
N TRP A 43 -0.81 -13.47 -1.54
CA TRP A 43 -0.09 -12.80 -2.62
C TRP A 43 0.20 -13.72 -3.82
N SER A 44 0.28 -15.03 -3.62
CA SER A 44 0.43 -16.02 -4.69
C SER A 44 -0.80 -16.17 -5.59
N ASP A 45 -1.96 -15.67 -5.16
CA ASP A 45 -3.20 -15.86 -5.89
C ASP A 45 -3.22 -15.01 -7.17
N THR A 46 -3.98 -15.48 -8.17
CA THR A 46 -4.40 -14.67 -9.31
C THR A 46 -5.91 -14.68 -9.36
N THR A 47 -6.50 -13.53 -9.06
CA THR A 47 -7.96 -13.43 -8.98
C THR A 47 -8.42 -12.04 -9.41
N SER A 48 -9.64 -11.99 -9.94
CA SER A 48 -10.35 -10.76 -10.23
C SER A 48 -11.73 -10.87 -9.63
N VAL A 49 -12.03 -9.99 -8.67
CA VAL A 49 -13.37 -9.83 -8.10
C VAL A 49 -13.96 -8.57 -8.70
N LYS A 50 -15.10 -8.70 -9.39
CA LYS A 50 -15.84 -7.58 -9.93
C LYS A 50 -17.23 -7.55 -9.33
N ASP A 51 -17.56 -6.41 -8.76
CA ASP A 51 -18.88 -6.03 -8.28
C ASP A 51 -19.21 -4.64 -8.84
N ASP A 52 -20.50 -4.26 -8.79
CA ASP A 52 -20.96 -2.92 -9.17
C ASP A 52 -20.24 -1.80 -8.43
N SER A 53 -19.67 -2.10 -7.26
CA SER A 53 -19.01 -1.12 -6.42
C SER A 53 -17.49 -1.24 -6.27
N LEU A 54 -16.94 -2.38 -6.66
CA LEU A 54 -15.58 -2.76 -6.33
C LEU A 54 -15.02 -3.66 -7.43
N ASP A 55 -13.91 -3.25 -8.03
CA ASP A 55 -13.07 -4.13 -8.86
C ASP A 55 -11.73 -4.32 -8.15
N ILE A 56 -11.45 -5.57 -7.76
CA ILE A 56 -10.17 -5.99 -7.23
C ILE A 56 -9.53 -6.93 -8.25
N ARG A 57 -8.30 -6.63 -8.63
CA ARG A 57 -7.46 -7.52 -9.44
C ARG A 57 -6.15 -7.78 -8.73
N LEU A 58 -5.94 -9.03 -8.33
CA LEU A 58 -4.70 -9.51 -7.77
C LEU A 58 -3.95 -10.30 -8.84
N ILE A 59 -2.72 -9.90 -9.11
CA ILE A 59 -1.80 -10.58 -10.02
C ILE A 59 -0.68 -11.19 -9.18
N ASN A 60 -0.45 -12.49 -9.40
CA ASN A 60 0.46 -13.33 -8.65
C ASN A 60 1.75 -12.60 -8.24
N SER A 61 1.99 -12.60 -6.94
CA SER A 61 3.18 -12.19 -6.21
C SER A 61 3.64 -10.75 -6.42
N CYS A 62 2.84 -9.93 -7.09
CA CYS A 62 3.31 -8.62 -7.54
C CYS A 62 2.36 -7.50 -7.11
N SER A 63 1.10 -7.53 -7.54
CA SER A 63 0.28 -6.32 -7.46
C SER A 63 -1.20 -6.59 -7.21
N LEU A 64 -1.76 -5.81 -6.29
CA LEU A 64 -3.19 -5.65 -6.06
C LEU A 64 -3.64 -4.33 -6.70
N THR A 65 -4.52 -4.37 -7.68
CA THR A 65 -5.19 -3.19 -8.23
C THR A 65 -6.60 -3.11 -7.69
N VAL A 66 -7.02 -1.93 -7.22
CA VAL A 66 -8.34 -1.70 -6.63
C VAL A 66 -8.98 -0.51 -7.32
N SER A 67 -10.24 -0.65 -7.72
CA SER A 67 -11.07 0.43 -8.26
C SER A 67 -12.37 0.51 -7.47
N LEU A 68 -12.69 1.67 -6.92
CA LEU A 68 -13.89 1.91 -6.12
C LEU A 68 -14.88 2.77 -6.91
N ARG A 69 -16.09 2.28 -7.22
CA ARG A 69 -17.21 3.02 -7.86
C ARG A 69 -16.86 4.32 -8.61
N HIS A 70 -16.04 4.26 -9.67
CA HIS A 70 -15.66 5.46 -10.44
C HIS A 70 -15.13 6.62 -9.58
N THR A 71 -14.42 6.34 -8.49
CA THR A 71 -13.85 7.36 -7.61
C THR A 71 -12.34 7.30 -7.70
N VAL A 72 -11.74 6.37 -6.96
CA VAL A 72 -10.30 6.20 -6.92
C VAL A 72 -9.93 4.86 -7.50
N LYS A 73 -8.82 4.86 -8.25
CA LYS A 73 -8.12 3.65 -8.65
C LYS A 73 -6.71 3.70 -8.14
N PHE A 74 -6.29 2.64 -7.47
CA PHE A 74 -4.93 2.56 -6.93
C PHE A 74 -4.37 1.15 -7.06
N ARG A 75 -3.07 1.06 -6.89
CA ARG A 75 -2.31 -0.18 -6.89
C ARG A 75 -1.45 -0.27 -5.66
N ILE A 76 -1.50 -1.42 -5.01
CA ILE A 76 -0.59 -1.79 -3.94
C ILE A 76 0.33 -2.88 -4.49
N ILE A 77 1.64 -2.64 -4.42
CA ILE A 77 2.67 -3.55 -4.90
C ILE A 77 3.39 -4.14 -3.70
N ARG A 78 3.54 -5.47 -3.65
CA ARG A 78 4.43 -6.11 -2.68
C ARG A 78 5.83 -6.18 -3.27
N HIS A 79 6.76 -5.49 -2.64
CA HIS A 79 8.17 -5.52 -2.96
C HIS A 79 8.91 -6.45 -2.00
N THR A 80 10.00 -7.05 -2.48
CA THR A 80 10.94 -7.81 -1.66
C THR A 80 12.29 -7.10 -1.72
N LYS A 81 12.77 -6.63 -0.57
CA LYS A 81 14.13 -6.08 -0.43
C LYS A 81 15.04 -7.18 0.11
N ILE A 82 16.20 -7.34 -0.52
CA ILE A 82 17.27 -8.23 -0.02
C ILE A 82 18.38 -7.35 0.53
N TRP A 83 18.63 -7.42 1.83
CA TRP A 83 19.67 -6.64 2.47
C TRP A 83 21.01 -7.37 2.36
N LYS A 84 21.97 -6.78 1.63
CA LYS A 84 23.29 -7.39 1.36
C LYS A 84 24.06 -7.85 2.61
N LYS A 85 23.84 -7.20 3.76
CA LYS A 85 24.61 -7.42 4.99
C LYS A 85 24.07 -8.56 5.86
N TYR A 86 22.76 -8.80 5.83
CA TYR A 86 22.12 -9.74 6.76
C TYR A 86 21.46 -10.93 6.06
N HIS A 87 21.47 -10.97 4.71
CA HIS A 87 20.70 -11.94 3.91
C HIS A 87 19.19 -11.98 4.19
N ASP A 88 18.70 -11.09 5.05
CA ASP A 88 17.30 -10.98 5.38
C ASP A 88 16.51 -10.43 4.19
N GLN A 89 15.45 -11.16 3.85
CA GLN A 89 14.45 -10.74 2.88
C GLN A 89 13.34 -10.04 3.64
N GLN A 90 13.15 -8.74 3.37
CA GLN A 90 12.08 -7.97 3.96
C GLN A 90 11.08 -7.57 2.88
N ASN A 91 9.84 -7.99 3.07
CA ASN A 91 8.76 -7.53 2.23
C ASN A 91 8.27 -6.16 2.71
N TYR A 92 7.91 -5.31 1.77
CA TYR A 92 7.29 -4.03 2.03
C TYR A 92 6.27 -3.72 0.94
N LEU A 93 5.38 -2.78 1.21
CA LEU A 93 4.31 -2.38 0.31
C LEU A 93 4.58 -0.99 -0.25
N GLY A 94 4.30 -0.81 -1.54
CA GLY A 94 4.21 0.49 -2.18
C GLY A 94 2.77 0.78 -2.58
N PHE A 95 2.32 2.03 -2.39
CA PHE A 95 1.00 2.51 -2.79
C PHE A 95 1.12 3.51 -3.93
N TYR A 96 0.38 3.28 -5.00
CA TYR A 96 0.41 4.08 -6.21
C TYR A 96 -1.01 4.44 -6.61
N THR A 97 -1.32 5.73 -6.68
CA THR A 97 -2.61 6.18 -7.19
C THR A 97 -2.55 6.09 -8.71
N LEU A 98 -3.40 5.24 -9.29
CA LEU A 98 -3.49 5.09 -10.75
C LEU A 98 -4.44 6.10 -11.37
N ASP A 99 -5.46 6.49 -10.60
CA ASP A 99 -6.41 7.48 -11.01
C ASP A 99 -6.97 8.25 -9.82
N SER A 100 -6.74 9.56 -9.81
CA SER A 100 -7.06 10.48 -8.72
C SER A 100 -8.04 11.58 -9.11
N HIS A 101 -8.53 11.65 -10.35
CA HIS A 101 -9.28 12.82 -10.83
C HIS A 101 -10.62 13.04 -10.11
N HIS A 102 -11.18 12.03 -9.45
CA HIS A 102 -12.36 12.16 -8.59
C HIS A 102 -12.04 12.37 -7.10
N LEU A 103 -10.77 12.46 -6.72
CA LEU A 103 -10.41 12.88 -5.36
C LEU A 103 -10.73 14.36 -5.20
N SER A 104 -11.25 14.71 -4.01
CA SER A 104 -11.47 16.11 -3.64
C SER A 104 -10.14 16.88 -3.67
N SER A 105 -10.21 18.16 -4.04
CA SER A 105 -9.08 19.08 -3.90
C SER A 105 -8.59 19.20 -2.46
N SER A 106 -9.39 18.83 -1.46
CA SER A 106 -8.98 18.84 -0.05
C SER A 106 -8.28 17.55 0.40
N VAL A 107 -8.03 16.59 -0.50
CA VAL A 107 -7.32 15.34 -0.12
C VAL A 107 -5.89 15.65 0.29
N HIS A 108 -5.48 15.13 1.45
CA HIS A 108 -4.13 15.28 1.97
C HIS A 108 -3.62 13.95 2.51
N GLY A 109 -2.30 13.81 2.61
CA GLY A 109 -1.69 12.64 3.24
C GLY A 109 -0.25 12.85 3.62
N LEU A 110 0.17 12.12 4.64
CA LEU A 110 1.52 12.15 5.20
C LEU A 110 2.54 11.57 4.22
N LEU A 111 2.20 10.40 3.66
CA LEU A 111 3.10 9.58 2.85
C LEU A 111 2.29 8.98 1.70
N GLY A 112 2.75 9.18 0.47
CA GLY A 112 2.08 8.70 -0.74
C GLY A 112 1.92 9.80 -1.79
N GLN A 113 1.11 9.51 -2.82
CA GLN A 113 0.88 10.40 -3.96
C GLN A 113 -0.42 11.20 -3.78
N PHE A 114 -0.46 12.06 -2.76
CA PHE A 114 -1.60 12.95 -2.46
C PHE A 114 -1.36 14.35 -3.03
N TYR A 115 -2.45 15.10 -3.31
CA TYR A 115 -2.36 16.47 -3.86
C TYR A 115 -1.73 17.47 -2.89
N HIS A 116 -1.99 17.28 -1.60
CA HIS A 116 -1.42 18.10 -0.53
C HIS A 116 -0.69 17.23 0.48
N GLY A 117 0.53 17.63 0.84
CA GLY A 117 1.25 17.06 1.97
C GLY A 117 0.62 17.48 3.30
N VAL A 118 1.00 16.80 4.37
CA VAL A 118 0.66 17.19 5.75
C VAL A 118 1.95 17.56 6.45
N GLU A 119 1.96 18.61 7.27
CA GLU A 119 3.11 18.91 8.13
C GLU A 119 3.19 17.89 9.25
N PHE A 120 4.38 17.36 9.50
CA PHE A 120 4.61 16.37 10.55
C PHE A 120 6.00 16.49 11.14
N GLU A 121 6.10 16.06 12.39
CA GLU A 121 7.37 15.88 13.10
C GLU A 121 7.62 14.38 13.29
N VAL A 122 8.86 13.95 13.07
CA VAL A 122 9.28 12.56 13.33
C VAL A 122 10.08 12.54 14.62
N THR A 123 9.59 11.81 15.62
CA THR A 123 10.30 11.52 16.87
C THR A 123 10.88 10.11 16.84
N ASP A 124 11.78 9.80 17.77
CA ASP A 124 12.29 8.45 18.01
C ASP A 124 12.93 7.79 16.77
N LEU A 125 13.67 8.58 15.99
CA LEU A 125 14.44 8.07 14.85
C LEU A 125 15.43 7.00 15.32
N HIS A 126 15.20 5.76 14.88
CA HIS A 126 16.14 4.68 15.12
C HIS A 126 17.35 4.87 14.19
N PRO A 127 18.60 4.86 14.70
CA PRO A 127 19.77 5.05 13.86
C PRO A 127 19.80 3.99 12.75
N GLU A 128 19.89 4.45 11.50
CA GLU A 128 20.16 3.56 10.38
C GLU A 128 21.51 2.90 10.64
N VAL A 129 21.55 1.57 10.67
CA VAL A 129 22.79 0.83 10.92
C VAL A 129 23.64 0.95 9.68
N GLU A 130 24.38 2.07 9.58
CA GLU A 130 25.28 2.39 8.49
C GLU A 130 26.36 1.31 8.44
N GLY A 131 26.20 0.35 7.52
CA GLY A 131 27.25 -0.58 7.18
C GLY A 131 28.34 0.21 6.48
N LYS A 132 29.33 0.70 7.25
CA LYS A 132 30.56 1.28 6.71
C LYS A 132 31.12 0.32 5.66
N SER A 133 31.04 0.71 4.39
CA SER A 133 31.80 0.06 3.33
C SER A 133 33.25 0.49 3.51
N ASN A 134 34.06 -0.36 4.14
CA ASN A 134 35.50 -0.26 3.93
C ASN A 134 35.77 -0.95 2.59
N ALA A 135 36.30 -0.15 1.67
CA ALA A 135 36.93 -0.59 0.42
C ALA A 135 38.13 -1.50 0.72
#